data_AF-A0A8T5ES49-F1
#
_entry.id   AF-A0A8T5ES49-F1
#
_cell.length_a   1.000
_cell.length_b   1.000
_cell.length_c   1.000
_cell.angle_alpha   90.00
_cell.angle_beta   90.00
_cell.angle_gamma   90.00
#
_symmetry.space_group_name_H-M   'P 1'
#
loop_
_entity.id
_entity.type
_entity.pdbx_description
1 polymer ?
#
loop_
_entity_poly.entity_id
_entity_poly.type
_entity_poly.pdbx_seq_one_letter_code
_entity_poly.pdbx_strand_id
1 'polypeptide(L)' 'GLWSDGRTDEDQIGATYDELEWAMNEIDNPSAEKELNERLAEVMRIYLKLNSMNSHKMNPIPIFKYNKR' A
#
# COMPACT_ATOMS: atom_id res chain seq x y z
N GLY A 1 15.84 -7.67 -13.77
CA GLY A 1 15.03 -6.55 -13.26
C GLY A 1 14.72 -5.60 -14.39
N LEU A 2 13.73 -4.72 -14.21
CA LEU A 2 13.37 -3.68 -15.19
C LEU A 2 14.50 -2.66 -15.42
N TRP A 3 15.43 -2.59 -14.47
CA TRP A 3 16.59 -1.72 -14.46
C TRP A 3 17.89 -2.50 -14.56
N SER A 4 18.88 -1.92 -15.25
CA SER A 4 20.24 -2.45 -15.37
C SER A 4 21.10 -2.23 -14.13
N ASP A 5 20.63 -1.45 -13.16
CA ASP A 5 21.35 -1.06 -11.94
C ASP A 5 21.06 -1.98 -10.73
N GLY A 6 20.25 -3.02 -10.92
CA GLY A 6 20.05 -4.08 -9.92
C GLY A 6 19.21 -3.69 -8.71
N ARG A 7 18.51 -2.55 -8.73
CA ARG A 7 17.59 -2.19 -7.63
C ARG A 7 16.53 -3.26 -7.42
N THR A 8 16.26 -3.54 -6.16
CA THR A 8 15.19 -4.46 -5.75
C THR A 8 13.87 -3.71 -5.64
N ASP A 9 12.76 -4.45 -5.51
CA ASP A 9 11.45 -3.85 -5.30
C ASP A 9 11.35 -3.18 -3.92
N GLU A 10 12.01 -3.74 -2.91
CA GLU A 10 12.08 -3.18 -1.55
C GLU A 10 12.81 -1.83 -1.53
N ASP A 11 13.89 -1.69 -2.31
CA ASP A 11 14.62 -0.42 -2.45
C ASP A 11 13.76 0.66 -3.14
N GLN A 12 12.90 0.27 -4.07
CA GLN A 12 12.01 1.18 -4.79
C GLN A 12 10.82 1.62 -3.94
N ILE A 13 10.31 0.73 -3.10
CA ILE A 13 9.15 0.99 -2.23
C ILE A 13 9.56 1.68 -0.92
N GLY A 14 10.76 1.38 -0.41
CA GLY A 14 11.27 1.85 0.88
C GLY A 14 10.78 1.05 2.09
N ALA A 15 10.20 -0.13 1.85
CA ALA A 15 9.72 -1.07 2.86
C ALA A 15 9.93 -2.51 2.38
N THR A 16 10.15 -3.43 3.33
CA THR A 16 10.27 -4.86 3.01
C THR A 16 8.89 -5.48 2.79
N TYR A 17 8.86 -6.66 2.17
CA TYR A 17 7.59 -7.39 2.00
C TYR A 17 6.92 -7.71 3.35
N ASP A 18 7.68 -8.18 4.34
CA ASP A 18 7.16 -8.50 5.68
C ASP A 18 6.51 -7.28 6.37
N GLU A 19 7.11 -6.11 6.19
CA GLU A 19 6.59 -4.83 6.73
C GLU A 19 5.26 -4.45 6.07
N LEU A 20 5.15 -4.62 4.75
CA LEU A 20 3.92 -4.32 4.01
C LEU A 20 2.80 -5.30 4.33
N GLU A 21 3.11 -6.59 4.46
CA GLU A 21 2.14 -7.61 4.87
C GLU A 21 1.60 -7.32 6.28
N TRP A 22 2.46 -6.92 7.21
CA TRP A 22 2.00 -6.45 8.51
C TRP A 22 1.04 -5.26 8.38
N ALA A 23 1.38 -4.24 7.59
CA ALA A 23 0.53 -3.06 7.42
C ALA A 23 -0.83 -3.39 6.79
N MET A 24 -0.88 -4.34 5.83
CA MET A 24 -2.12 -4.86 5.26
C MET A 24 -2.99 -5.51 6.33
N ASN A 25 -2.42 -6.44 7.11
CA ASN A 25 -3.14 -7.16 8.16
C ASN A 25 -3.65 -6.21 9.26
N GLU A 26 -2.87 -5.19 9.61
CA GLU A 26 -3.24 -4.21 10.63
C GLU A 26 -4.37 -3.28 10.17
N ILE A 27 -4.49 -3.01 8.86
CA ILE A 27 -5.61 -2.22 8.31
C ILE A 27 -6.89 -3.06 8.22
N ASP A 28 -6.77 -4.32 7.83
CA ASP A 28 -7.93 -5.22 7.73
C ASP A 28 -8.44 -5.66 9.11
N ASN A 29 -7.53 -5.86 10.07
CA ASN A 29 -7.84 -6.24 11.44
C ASN A 29 -7.01 -5.42 12.43
N PRO A 30 -7.50 -4.23 12.84
CA PRO A 30 -6.75 -3.34 13.73
C PRO A 30 -6.56 -3.99 15.11
N SER A 31 -5.30 -4.16 15.50
CA SER A 31 -4.92 -4.64 16.82
C SER A 31 -5.13 -3.51 17.84
N ALA A 32 -5.89 -3.77 18.90
CA ALA A 32 -6.21 -2.75 19.91
C ALA A 32 -4.98 -2.25 20.70
N GLU A 33 -3.85 -2.96 20.66
CA GLU A 33 -2.70 -2.76 21.55
C GLU A 33 -1.35 -2.90 20.83
N LYS A 34 -1.13 -2.16 19.74
CA LYS A 34 0.25 -2.01 19.22
C LYS A 34 0.73 -0.58 19.41
N GLU A 35 1.72 -0.41 20.27
CA GLU A 35 2.58 0.76 20.24
C GLU A 35 3.23 0.83 18.85
N LEU A 36 2.77 1.78 18.03
CA LEU A 36 3.35 2.04 16.73
C LEU A 36 4.75 2.58 16.93
N ASN A 37 5.75 1.72 16.74
CA ASN A 37 7.13 2.16 16.61
C ASN A 37 7.26 3.12 15.41
N GLU A 38 8.23 4.05 15.44
CA GLU A 38 8.43 5.05 14.39
C GLU A 38 8.58 4.41 13.00
N ARG A 39 9.27 3.26 12.92
CA ARG A 39 9.40 2.48 11.68
C ARG A 39 8.06 1.92 11.20
N LEU A 40 7.25 1.34 12.09
CA LEU A 40 5.93 0.80 11.74
C LEU A 40 4.98 1.91 11.30
N ALA A 41 5.04 3.09 11.93
CA ALA A 41 4.28 4.26 11.50
C ALA A 41 4.73 4.78 10.12
N GLU A 42 6.03 4.70 9.79
CA GLU A 42 6.53 5.01 8.45
C GLU A 42 6.01 4.02 7.40
N VAL A 43 6.15 2.72 7.66
CA VAL A 43 5.66 1.65 6.79
C VAL A 43 4.16 1.81 6.54
N MET A 44 3.37 2.07 7.58
CA MET A 44 1.94 2.31 7.48
C MET A 44 1.62 3.51 6.58
N ARG A 45 2.37 4.61 6.71
CA ARG A 45 2.23 5.79 5.82
C ARG A 45 2.58 5.46 4.37
N ILE A 46 3.65 4.70 4.13
CA ILE A 46 4.04 4.27 2.79
C ILE A 46 2.94 3.42 2.17
N TYR A 47 2.45 2.41 2.90
CA TYR A 47 1.37 1.54 2.46
C TYR A 47 0.11 2.32 2.10
N LEU A 48 -0.41 3.15 3.01
CA LEU A 48 -1.63 3.93 2.78
C LEU A 48 -1.52 4.85 1.55
N LYS A 49 -0.37 5.51 1.40
CA LYS A 49 -0.09 6.37 0.25
C LYS A 49 -0.12 5.58 -1.05
N LEU A 50 0.61 4.47 -1.12
CA LEU A 50 0.70 3.64 -2.32
C LEU A 50 -0.63 2.96 -2.65
N ASN A 51 -1.34 2.44 -1.65
CA ASN A 51 -2.64 1.81 -1.82
C ASN A 51 -3.66 2.81 -2.40
N SER A 52 -3.71 4.03 -1.87
CA SER A 52 -4.58 5.09 -2.37
C SER A 52 -4.23 5.48 -3.82
N MET A 53 -2.95 5.75 -4.09
CA MET A 53 -2.47 6.14 -5.43
C MET A 53 -2.69 5.04 -6.46
N ASN A 54 -2.49 3.77 -6.09
CA ASN A 54 -2.60 2.62 -6.99
C ASN A 54 -4.00 1.98 -7.00
N SER A 55 -4.98 2.54 -6.30
CA SER A 55 -6.35 2.01 -6.26
C SER A 55 -6.98 1.87 -7.65
N HIS A 56 -6.56 2.69 -8.62
CA HIS A 56 -6.97 2.60 -10.03
C HIS A 56 -6.50 1.31 -10.75
N LYS A 57 -5.51 0.59 -10.19
CA LYS A 57 -5.06 -0.72 -10.70
C LYS A 57 -5.91 -1.88 -10.17
N MET A 58 -6.63 -1.65 -9.08
CA MET A 58 -7.51 -2.64 -8.44
C MET A 58 -8.97 -2.43 -8.83
N ASN A 59 -9.38 -1.18 -8.99
CA ASN A 59 -10.74 -0.82 -9.36
C ASN A 59 -10.97 -0.98 -10.87
N PRO A 60 -12.16 -1.44 -11.30
CA PRO A 60 -12.53 -1.44 -12.71
C PRO A 60 -12.41 -0.05 -13.33
N ILE A 61 -12.09 -0.02 -14.62
CA ILE A 61 -12.01 1.23 -15.38
C ILE A 61 -13.34 1.99 -15.22
N PRO A 62 -13.32 3.23 -14.73
CA PRO A 62 -14.54 3.99 -14.48
C PRO A 62 -15.26 4.25 -15.80
N ILE A 63 -16.52 3.85 -15.87
CA ILE A 63 -17.41 4.10 -17.02
C ILE A 63 -18.48 5.11 -16.65
N PHE A 64 -18.86 5.95 -17.61
CA PHE A 64 -19.97 6.86 -17.45
C PHE A 64 -21.30 6.09 -17.33
N LYS A 65 -22.09 6.39 -16.30
CA LYS A 65 -23.44 5.84 -16.12
C LYS A 65 -24.46 6.97 -16.21
N TYR A 66 -25.31 6.92 -17.23
CA TYR A 66 -26.42 7.84 -17.38
C TYR A 66 -27.62 7.34 -16.56
N ASN A 67 -27.93 7.99 -15.44
CA ASN A 67 -29.15 7.72 -14.68
C ASN A 67 -30.27 8.63 -15.18
N LYS A 68 -31.24 8.04 -15.88
CA LYS A 68 -32.50 8.71 -16.25
C LYS A 68 -33.39 8.72 -15.01
N ARG A 69 -33.68 9.91 -14.47
CA ARG A 69 -34.66 10.10 -13.40
C ARG A 69 -36.08 9.83 -13.92
#